data_AF-A0A2V1CX86-F1
#
_entry.id   AF-A0A2V1CX86-F1
#
_cell.length_a   1.000
_cell.length_b   1.000
_cell.length_c   1.000
_cell.angle_alpha   90.00
_cell.angle_beta   90.00
_cell.angle_gamma   90.00
#
_symmetry.space_group_name_H-M   'P 1'
#
loop_
_entity.id
_entity.type
_entity.pdbx_description
1 polymer ?
#
loop_
_entity_poly.entity_id
_entity_poly.type
_entity_poly.pdbx_seq_one_letter_code
_entity_poly.pdbx_strand_id
1 'polypeptide(L)'
;MSRYPNPFGAIADDELCSEQFARSEDEKDTLSHFRHEFIIPTKGDLRNKRYGPYQKQEVELGYGVIEDDNDEESIYLCGNSLGLQPRRTREYINRYLDTWASKGVFGHFKNLEGGHPPWLHIDDALKEQTSKLVGSLPSEVVVMETLTANLHLLMASFYRPTVDRYKIIIEGKAFP
;
A
#
# COMPACT_ATOMS: atom_id res chain seq x y z
N MET A 1 15.56 5.55 34.02
CA MET A 1 15.40 4.23 33.37
C MET A 1 14.33 4.37 32.30
N SER A 2 14.58 3.89 31.07
CA SER A 2 13.59 3.94 29.97
C SER A 2 12.31 3.22 30.41
N ARG A 3 11.14 3.82 30.14
CA ARG A 3 9.83 3.16 30.38
C ARG A 3 9.60 1.95 29.47
N TYR A 4 10.46 1.77 28.47
CA TYR A 4 10.42 0.67 27.51
C TYR A 4 11.85 0.11 27.36
N PRO A 5 12.20 -0.96 28.09
CA PRO A 5 13.48 -1.62 27.90
C PRO A 5 13.54 -2.24 26.50
N ASN A 6 14.72 -2.24 25.87
CA ASN A 6 14.94 -2.93 24.60
C ASN A 6 14.75 -4.44 24.84
N PRO A 7 13.71 -5.08 24.26
CA PRO A 7 13.46 -6.50 24.48
C PRO A 7 14.59 -7.40 23.96
N PHE A 8 15.44 -6.90 23.06
CA PHE A 8 16.56 -7.62 22.48
C PHE A 8 17.92 -7.28 23.13
N GLY A 9 17.95 -6.39 24.12
CA GLY A 9 19.20 -5.86 24.69
C GLY A 9 20.05 -6.87 25.48
N ALA A 10 19.56 -8.08 25.70
CA ALA A 10 20.26 -9.17 26.38
C ALA A 10 20.74 -10.28 25.41
N ILE A 11 20.39 -10.20 24.13
CA ILE A 11 20.78 -11.16 23.10
C ILE A 11 22.17 -10.79 22.60
N ALA A 12 23.05 -11.78 22.40
CA ALA A 12 24.39 -11.53 21.88
C ALA A 12 24.33 -11.09 20.40
N ASP A 13 25.25 -10.22 19.96
CA ASP A 13 25.20 -9.64 18.62
C ASP A 13 25.31 -10.71 17.51
N ASP A 14 26.09 -11.77 17.73
CA ASP A 14 26.24 -12.88 16.78
C ASP A 14 24.94 -13.68 16.61
N GLU A 15 24.20 -13.87 17.70
CA GLU A 15 22.86 -14.46 17.67
C GLU A 15 21.86 -13.51 17.00
N LEU A 16 21.83 -12.24 17.40
CA LEU A 16 20.90 -11.23 16.90
C LEU A 16 21.03 -10.99 15.39
N CYS A 17 22.26 -11.06 14.86
CA CYS A 17 22.54 -10.91 13.44
C CYS A 17 22.49 -12.23 12.64
N SER A 18 22.12 -13.35 13.27
CA SER A 18 22.03 -14.64 12.59
C SER A 18 20.75 -14.78 11.76
N GLU A 19 20.83 -15.53 10.66
CA GLU A 19 19.66 -15.91 9.87
C GLU A 19 18.64 -16.71 10.70
N GLN A 20 19.13 -17.58 11.58
CA GLN A 20 18.29 -18.40 12.45
C GLN A 20 17.43 -17.56 13.39
N PHE A 21 17.99 -16.47 13.93
CA PHE A 21 17.24 -15.54 14.75
C PHE A 21 16.11 -14.88 13.95
N ALA A 22 16.41 -14.35 12.76
CA ALA A 22 15.40 -13.76 11.88
C ALA A 22 14.26 -14.73 11.54
N ARG A 23 14.59 -15.98 11.19
CA ARG A 23 13.59 -17.03 10.93
C ARG A 23 12.71 -17.31 12.15
N SER A 24 13.30 -17.33 13.34
CA SER A 24 12.54 -17.54 14.58
C SER A 24 11.59 -16.38 14.91
N GLU A 25 11.92 -15.15 14.50
CA GLU A 25 11.03 -14.00 14.66
C GLU A 25 9.90 -14.01 13.61
N ASP A 26 10.18 -14.41 12.36
CA ASP A 26 9.15 -14.62 11.33
C ASP A 26 8.12 -15.68 11.77
N GLU A 27 8.56 -16.77 12.41
CA GLU A 27 7.66 -17.82 12.95
C GLU A 27 6.72 -17.32 14.06
N LYS A 28 7.13 -16.27 14.78
CA LYS A 28 6.33 -15.64 15.85
C LYS A 28 5.39 -14.56 15.31
N ASP A 29 5.58 -14.12 14.07
CA ASP A 29 4.78 -13.05 13.48
C ASP A 29 3.35 -13.52 13.18
N THR A 30 2.42 -13.06 14.02
CA THR A 30 0.99 -13.33 13.86
C THR A 30 0.38 -12.65 12.61
N LEU A 31 1.07 -11.69 12.00
CA LEU A 31 0.66 -10.96 10.81
C LEU A 31 1.23 -11.55 9.51
N SER A 32 2.10 -12.56 9.60
CA SER A 32 2.80 -13.17 8.46
C SER A 32 1.87 -13.58 7.32
N HIS A 33 0.66 -14.04 7.64
CA HIS A 33 -0.37 -14.43 6.68
C HIS A 33 -0.79 -13.29 5.72
N PHE A 34 -0.68 -12.01 6.12
CA PHE A 34 -0.99 -10.89 5.25
C PHE A 34 -0.03 -10.75 4.07
N ARG A 35 1.20 -11.29 4.17
CA ARG A 35 2.16 -11.28 3.05
C ARG A 35 1.54 -11.88 1.79
N HIS A 36 0.73 -12.93 1.95
CA HIS A 36 0.08 -13.62 0.83
C HIS A 36 -1.02 -12.80 0.14
N GLU A 37 -1.52 -11.74 0.76
CA GLU A 37 -2.52 -10.84 0.16
C GLU A 37 -1.90 -9.83 -0.83
N PHE A 38 -0.57 -9.79 -0.95
CA PHE A 38 0.16 -8.89 -1.85
C PHE A 38 0.85 -9.63 -2.99
N ILE A 39 1.05 -8.90 -4.09
CA ILE A 39 1.89 -9.33 -5.21
C ILE A 39 3.28 -8.74 -4.97
N ILE A 40 4.23 -9.59 -4.59
CA ILE A 40 5.64 -9.22 -4.44
C ILE A 40 6.34 -9.54 -5.78
N PRO A 41 6.96 -8.56 -6.46
CA PRO A 41 7.68 -8.81 -7.70
C PRO A 41 8.80 -9.81 -7.47
N THR A 42 8.98 -10.76 -8.40
CA THR A 42 10.17 -11.61 -8.40
C THR A 42 11.39 -10.83 -8.90
N LYS A 43 12.59 -11.35 -8.66
CA LYS A 43 13.81 -10.78 -9.26
C LYS A 43 13.76 -10.83 -10.78
N GLY A 44 13.13 -11.86 -11.36
CA GLY A 44 12.87 -11.96 -12.80
C GLY A 44 11.95 -10.85 -13.31
N ASP A 45 10.87 -10.53 -12.57
CA ASP A 45 9.97 -9.42 -12.91
C ASP A 45 10.73 -8.09 -12.98
N LEU A 46 11.60 -7.81 -12.01
CA LEU A 46 12.37 -6.56 -11.96
C LEU A 46 13.40 -6.43 -13.09
N ARG A 47 13.93 -7.55 -13.57
CA ARG A 47 14.86 -7.59 -14.72
C ARG A 47 14.13 -7.57 -16.07
N ASN A 48 12.85 -7.94 -16.08
CA ASN A 48 12.06 -8.02 -17.30
C ASN A 48 11.83 -6.62 -17.90
N LYS A 49 12.22 -6.44 -19.16
CA LYS A 49 12.02 -5.19 -19.92
C LYS A 49 10.73 -5.19 -20.74
N ARG A 50 10.02 -6.33 -20.82
CA ARG A 50 8.77 -6.45 -21.56
C ARG A 50 7.60 -6.06 -20.66
N TYR A 51 6.50 -5.65 -21.29
CA TYR A 51 5.24 -5.42 -20.58
C TYR A 51 4.73 -6.72 -19.96
N GLY A 52 4.30 -6.64 -18.70
CA GLY A 52 3.71 -7.74 -17.95
C GLY A 52 4.71 -8.53 -17.10
N PRO A 53 4.22 -9.50 -16.31
CA PRO A 53 5.06 -10.36 -15.49
C PRO A 53 6.08 -11.14 -16.32
N TYR A 54 7.20 -11.49 -15.71
CA TYR A 54 8.19 -12.36 -16.31
C TYR A 54 7.57 -13.71 -16.66
N GLN A 55 7.75 -14.15 -17.90
CA GLN A 55 7.35 -15.47 -18.36
C GLN A 55 8.60 -16.30 -18.55
N LYS A 56 8.69 -17.40 -17.79
CA LYS A 56 9.79 -18.35 -17.90
C LYS A 56 9.84 -18.87 -19.33
N GLN A 57 10.96 -18.66 -20.01
CA GLN A 57 11.24 -19.38 -21.24
C GLN A 57 11.85 -20.73 -20.83
N GLU A 58 11.14 -21.82 -21.09
CA GLU A 58 11.76 -23.15 -21.07
C GLU A 58 12.79 -23.20 -22.18
N VAL A 59 14.04 -22.88 -21.86
CA VAL A 59 15.17 -23.14 -22.76
C VAL A 59 15.78 -24.45 -22.29
N GLU A 60 15.47 -25.55 -22.99
CA GLU A 60 16.21 -26.81 -22.85
C GLU A 60 17.65 -26.60 -23.32
N LEU A 61 18.50 -26.05 -22.43
CA LEU A 61 19.94 -26.06 -22.62
C LEU A 61 20.45 -27.36 -22.02
N GLY A 62 20.82 -28.32 -22.88
CA GLY A 62 21.34 -29.64 -22.55
C GLY A 62 22.68 -29.67 -21.79
N TYR A 63 23.04 -28.63 -21.05
CA TYR A 63 24.23 -28.56 -20.21
C TYR A 63 23.95 -27.71 -18.96
N GLY A 64 23.70 -28.37 -17.83
CA GLY A 64 23.77 -27.79 -16.48
C GLY A 64 22.64 -26.81 -16.12
N VAL A 65 21.96 -27.07 -15.01
CA VAL A 65 21.04 -26.10 -14.40
C VAL A 65 21.87 -24.90 -13.94
N ILE A 66 21.77 -23.77 -14.62
CA ILE A 66 22.16 -22.49 -14.03
C ILE A 66 21.09 -22.22 -12.97
N GLU A 67 21.49 -22.15 -11.69
CA GLU A 67 20.61 -21.68 -10.62
C GLU A 67 20.26 -20.22 -10.92
N ASP A 68 19.08 -20.02 -11.50
CA ASP A 68 18.55 -18.71 -11.84
C ASP A 68 17.57 -18.29 -10.73
N ASP A 69 17.86 -17.18 -10.07
CA ASP A 69 17.06 -16.63 -8.96
C ASP A 69 15.83 -15.85 -9.45
N ASN A 70 15.47 -15.97 -10.73
CA ASN A 70 14.35 -15.25 -11.34
C ASN A 70 12.98 -15.56 -10.70
N ASP A 71 12.81 -16.73 -10.10
CA ASP A 71 11.57 -17.13 -9.41
C ASP A 71 11.52 -16.65 -7.95
N GLU A 72 12.63 -16.12 -7.40
CA GLU A 72 12.68 -15.62 -6.02
C GLU A 72 12.00 -14.26 -5.89
N GLU A 73 11.24 -14.07 -4.81
CA GLU A 73 10.69 -12.77 -4.44
C GLU A 73 11.81 -11.73 -4.20
N SER A 74 11.57 -10.51 -4.66
CA SER A 74 12.48 -9.40 -4.38
C SER A 74 12.39 -8.92 -2.92
N ILE A 75 13.51 -8.36 -2.42
CA ILE A 75 13.54 -7.64 -1.15
C ILE A 75 13.06 -6.20 -1.40
N TYR A 76 11.75 -5.98 -1.25
CA TYR A 76 11.10 -4.71 -1.58
C TYR A 76 11.02 -3.75 -0.38
N LEU A 77 12.06 -2.93 -0.18
CA LEU A 77 12.15 -1.96 0.92
C LEU A 77 11.74 -0.53 0.51
N CYS A 78 10.80 -0.39 -0.43
CA CYS A 78 10.33 0.91 -0.96
C CYS A 78 8.81 1.13 -0.82
N GLY A 79 8.16 0.34 0.06
CA GLY A 79 6.71 0.40 0.28
C GLY A 79 6.19 1.75 0.78
N ASN A 80 7.06 2.57 1.37
CA ASN A 80 6.75 3.93 1.80
C ASN A 80 6.63 4.93 0.63
N SER A 81 7.24 4.66 -0.51
CA SER A 81 7.08 5.47 -1.72
C SER A 81 5.91 4.97 -2.56
N LEU A 82 5.86 3.65 -2.78
CA LEU A 82 4.76 3.00 -3.49
C LEU A 82 4.51 1.62 -2.87
N GLY A 83 3.33 1.44 -2.29
CA GLY A 83 2.94 0.15 -1.71
C GLY A 83 2.83 -0.95 -2.77
N LEU A 84 3.13 -2.19 -2.37
CA LEU A 84 2.89 -3.35 -3.22
C LEU A 84 1.39 -3.47 -3.54
N GLN A 85 1.08 -3.99 -4.73
CA GLN A 85 -0.30 -4.17 -5.17
C GLN A 85 -0.98 -5.29 -4.35
N PRO A 86 -2.09 -5.01 -3.66
CA PRO A 86 -2.95 -6.06 -3.11
C PRO A 86 -3.53 -6.93 -4.23
N ARG A 87 -3.59 -8.25 -4.05
CA ARG A 87 -4.09 -9.20 -5.06
C ARG A 87 -5.52 -8.88 -5.51
N ARG A 88 -6.35 -8.39 -4.59
CA ARG A 88 -7.76 -8.05 -4.82
C ARG A 88 -7.96 -6.77 -5.64
N THR A 89 -6.94 -5.93 -5.81
CA THR A 89 -7.07 -4.65 -6.53
C THR A 89 -7.61 -4.83 -7.94
N ARG A 90 -7.12 -5.82 -8.69
CA ARG A 90 -7.57 -6.07 -10.07
C ARG A 90 -9.04 -6.50 -10.11
N GLU A 91 -9.45 -7.36 -9.20
CA GLU A 91 -10.83 -7.81 -9.07
C GLU A 91 -11.78 -6.63 -8.81
N TYR A 92 -11.41 -5.76 -7.88
CA TYR A 92 -12.24 -4.62 -7.49
C TYR A 92 -12.40 -3.61 -8.64
N ILE A 93 -11.29 -3.28 -9.32
CA ILE A 93 -11.33 -2.40 -10.50
C ILE A 93 -12.20 -3.02 -11.60
N ASN A 94 -12.03 -4.30 -11.89
CA ASN A 94 -12.80 -4.99 -12.92
C ASN A 94 -14.31 -4.95 -12.63
N ARG A 95 -14.75 -5.11 -11.37
CA ARG A 95 -16.17 -4.99 -11.02
C ARG A 95 -16.76 -3.61 -11.32
N TYR A 96 -15.99 -2.53 -11.15
CA TYR A 96 -16.43 -1.19 -11.57
C TYR A 96 -16.48 -1.07 -13.10
N LEU A 97 -15.50 -1.63 -13.82
CA LEU A 97 -15.50 -1.65 -15.28
C LEU A 97 -16.68 -2.48 -15.84
N ASP A 98 -16.98 -3.63 -15.26
CA ASP A 98 -18.11 -4.48 -15.63
C ASP A 98 -19.45 -3.79 -15.34
N THR A 99 -19.54 -3.06 -14.23
CA THR A 99 -20.69 -2.22 -13.90
C THR A 99 -20.88 -1.13 -14.95
N TRP A 100 -19.81 -0.47 -15.36
CA TRP A 100 -19.87 0.54 -16.41
C TRP A 100 -20.32 -0.07 -17.75
N ALA A 101 -19.70 -1.17 -18.17
CA ALA A 101 -20.04 -1.86 -19.42
C ALA A 101 -21.50 -2.33 -19.45
N SER A 102 -22.02 -2.82 -18.33
CA SER A 102 -23.36 -3.42 -18.26
C SER A 102 -24.49 -2.46 -17.87
N LYS A 103 -24.19 -1.34 -17.20
CA LYS A 103 -25.20 -0.39 -16.68
C LYS A 103 -25.03 1.05 -17.16
N GLY A 104 -23.90 1.43 -17.74
CA GLY A 104 -23.63 2.81 -18.16
C GLY A 104 -23.85 3.79 -17.01
N VAL A 105 -24.54 4.90 -17.29
CA VAL A 105 -24.88 5.95 -16.30
C VAL A 105 -25.66 5.41 -15.09
N PHE A 106 -26.39 4.30 -15.23
CA PHE A 106 -27.14 3.73 -14.10
C PHE A 106 -26.22 3.16 -13.00
N GLY A 107 -24.92 2.96 -13.27
CA GLY A 107 -23.91 2.60 -12.26
C GLY A 107 -23.76 3.63 -11.13
N HIS A 108 -24.16 4.88 -11.35
CA HIS A 108 -24.14 5.90 -10.30
C HIS A 108 -25.06 5.57 -9.11
N PHE A 109 -26.16 4.86 -9.35
CA PHE A 109 -27.26 4.74 -8.37
C PHE A 109 -27.68 3.29 -8.08
N LYS A 110 -27.33 2.33 -8.93
CA LYS A 110 -27.82 0.95 -8.80
C LYS A 110 -26.99 0.14 -7.82
N ASN A 111 -27.64 -0.35 -6.76
CA ASN A 111 -27.13 -1.46 -5.96
C ASN A 111 -27.22 -2.74 -6.78
N LEU A 112 -26.11 -3.46 -6.90
CA LEU A 112 -26.01 -4.72 -7.63
C LEU A 112 -25.63 -5.83 -6.66
N GLU A 113 -26.33 -6.96 -6.70
CA GLU A 113 -25.93 -8.15 -5.96
C GLU A 113 -24.55 -8.61 -6.43
N GLY A 114 -23.61 -8.79 -5.49
CA GLY A 114 -22.20 -9.10 -5.80
C GLY A 114 -21.40 -7.95 -6.43
N GLY A 115 -22.01 -6.78 -6.64
CA GLY A 115 -21.35 -5.57 -7.13
C GLY A 115 -20.75 -4.72 -6.02
N HIS A 116 -20.05 -3.66 -6.43
CA HIS A 116 -19.57 -2.62 -5.53
C HIS A 116 -20.64 -1.56 -5.23
N PRO A 117 -20.44 -0.72 -4.21
CA PRO A 117 -21.32 0.41 -3.95
C PRO A 117 -21.54 1.28 -5.20
N PRO A 118 -22.74 1.89 -5.35
CA PRO A 118 -22.99 2.85 -6.42
C PRO A 118 -21.95 3.98 -6.40
N TRP A 119 -21.55 4.46 -7.58
CA TRP A 119 -20.43 5.42 -7.68
C TRP A 119 -20.68 6.73 -6.93
N LEU A 120 -21.94 7.12 -6.75
CA LEU A 120 -22.30 8.31 -5.98
C LEU A 120 -21.88 8.25 -4.51
N HIS A 121 -21.72 7.04 -3.94
CA HIS A 121 -21.45 6.80 -2.52
C HIS A 121 -20.11 6.08 -2.28
N ILE A 122 -19.21 6.10 -3.27
CA ILE A 122 -17.96 5.34 -3.21
C ILE A 122 -17.02 5.85 -2.10
N ASP A 123 -17.02 7.15 -1.87
CA ASP A 123 -16.24 7.83 -0.83
C ASP A 123 -16.80 7.53 0.57
N ASP A 124 -18.12 7.49 0.71
CA ASP A 124 -18.80 7.11 1.96
C ASP A 124 -18.43 5.69 2.41
N ALA A 125 -18.25 4.77 1.47
CA ALA A 125 -17.97 3.36 1.74
C ALA A 125 -16.62 3.10 2.45
N LEU A 126 -15.73 4.10 2.49
CA LEU A 126 -14.39 3.99 3.08
C LEU A 126 -14.24 4.75 4.40
N LYS A 127 -15.22 5.59 4.79
CA LYS A 127 -15.09 6.50 5.94
C LYS A 127 -14.85 5.76 7.25
N GLU A 128 -15.58 4.68 7.49
CA GLU A 128 -15.51 3.91 8.74
C GLU A 128 -14.16 3.19 8.92
N GLN A 129 -13.57 2.66 7.85
CA GLN A 129 -12.26 2.03 7.91
C GLN A 129 -11.15 3.09 8.03
N THR A 130 -11.27 4.18 7.27
CA THR A 130 -10.24 5.24 7.26
C THR A 130 -10.19 5.97 8.60
N SER A 131 -11.33 6.21 9.25
CA SER A 131 -11.41 6.88 10.55
C SER A 131 -10.66 6.11 11.64
N LYS A 132 -10.74 4.76 11.64
CA LYS A 132 -10.00 3.89 12.57
C LYS A 132 -8.50 3.98 12.38
N LEU A 133 -8.03 4.15 11.15
CA LEU A 133 -6.59 4.25 10.83
C LEU A 133 -5.99 5.56 11.33
N VAL A 134 -6.72 6.68 11.21
CA VAL A 134 -6.24 8.01 11.58
C VAL A 134 -6.68 8.46 12.97
N GLY A 135 -7.54 7.69 13.65
CA GLY A 135 -8.04 8.00 14.99
C GLY A 135 -9.08 9.13 15.03
N SER A 136 -9.95 9.22 14.03
CA SER A 136 -11.01 10.25 13.92
C SER A 136 -12.42 9.66 14.02
N LEU A 137 -13.43 10.52 14.03
CA LEU A 137 -14.81 10.12 13.73
C LEU A 137 -15.00 9.91 12.21
N PRO A 138 -15.96 9.06 11.76
CA PRO A 138 -16.29 8.93 10.34
C PRO A 138 -16.72 10.24 9.68
N SER A 139 -17.29 11.17 10.45
CA SER A 139 -17.69 12.50 9.97
C SER A 139 -16.54 13.50 9.81
N GLU A 140 -15.34 13.16 10.30
CA GLU A 140 -14.15 14.04 10.28
C GLU A 140 -13.15 13.64 9.19
N VAL A 141 -13.46 12.61 8.39
CA VAL A 141 -12.58 12.08 7.34
C VAL A 141 -13.32 11.96 6.01
N VAL A 142 -12.58 12.23 4.94
CA VAL A 142 -13.03 12.07 3.56
C VAL A 142 -11.86 11.56 2.71
N VAL A 143 -12.14 10.62 1.80
CA VAL A 143 -11.17 10.14 0.80
C VAL A 143 -11.51 10.81 -0.52
N MET A 144 -10.70 11.78 -0.94
CA MET A 144 -10.92 12.56 -2.16
C MET A 144 -9.61 13.08 -2.73
N GLU A 145 -9.62 13.41 -4.03
CA GLU A 145 -8.54 14.11 -4.73
C GLU A 145 -7.12 13.52 -4.48
N THR A 146 -6.11 14.40 -4.45
CA THR A 146 -4.71 14.09 -4.16
C THR A 146 -4.27 14.83 -2.90
N LEU A 147 -3.14 14.41 -2.31
CA LEU A 147 -2.57 15.04 -1.11
C LEU A 147 -2.43 16.57 -1.24
N THR A 148 -1.75 17.04 -2.28
CA THR A 148 -1.49 18.47 -2.48
C THR A 148 -2.76 19.25 -2.77
N ALA A 149 -3.71 18.69 -3.53
CA ALA A 149 -5.00 19.32 -3.77
C ALA A 149 -5.80 19.49 -2.46
N ASN A 150 -5.87 18.45 -1.63
CA ASN A 150 -6.55 18.51 -0.33
C ASN A 150 -5.90 19.52 0.62
N LEU A 151 -4.56 19.61 0.63
CA LEU A 151 -3.86 20.63 1.40
C LEU A 151 -4.27 22.03 0.95
N HIS A 152 -4.36 22.29 -0.35
CA HIS A 152 -4.80 23.59 -0.86
C HIS A 152 -6.26 23.90 -0.49
N LEU A 153 -7.17 22.93 -0.50
CA LEU A 153 -8.56 23.11 -0.06
C LEU A 153 -8.65 23.46 1.43
N LEU A 154 -7.85 22.80 2.27
CA LEU A 154 -7.72 23.13 3.68
C LEU A 154 -7.16 24.55 3.86
N MET A 155 -6.07 24.88 3.17
CA MET A 155 -5.44 26.21 3.24
C MET A 155 -6.40 27.32 2.78
N ALA A 156 -7.13 27.13 1.69
CA ALA A 156 -8.11 28.10 1.21
C ALA A 156 -9.23 28.38 2.24
N SER A 157 -9.56 27.37 3.07
CA SER A 157 -10.61 27.49 4.09
C SER A 157 -10.11 28.08 5.41
N PHE A 158 -8.94 27.61 5.89
CA PHE A 158 -8.42 27.87 7.22
C PHE A 158 -7.36 28.98 7.28
N TYR A 159 -6.56 29.17 6.22
CA TYR A 159 -5.54 30.22 6.20
C TYR A 159 -6.18 31.55 5.78
N ARG A 160 -6.56 32.34 6.80
CA ARG A 160 -7.19 33.66 6.65
C ARG A 160 -6.24 34.75 7.16
N PRO A 161 -5.24 35.17 6.36
CA PRO A 161 -4.22 36.08 6.83
C PRO A 161 -4.80 37.46 7.17
N THR A 162 -4.31 38.04 8.26
CA THR A 162 -4.53 39.45 8.63
C THR A 162 -3.21 40.20 8.65
N VAL A 163 -3.25 41.53 8.81
CA VAL A 163 -2.05 42.37 8.90
C VAL A 163 -1.10 41.88 10.01
N ASP A 164 -1.65 41.43 11.15
CA ASP A 164 -0.86 40.97 12.29
C ASP A 164 -0.62 39.45 12.32
N ARG A 165 -1.31 38.67 11.46
CA ARG A 165 -1.25 37.20 11.46
C ARG A 165 -1.34 36.63 10.04
N TYR A 166 -0.19 36.53 9.38
CA TYR A 166 -0.06 36.04 8.00
C TYR A 166 1.09 35.02 7.80
N LYS A 167 1.81 34.65 8.85
CA LYS A 167 2.95 33.73 8.71
C LYS A 167 2.48 32.29 8.86
N ILE A 168 2.98 31.40 8.01
CA ILE A 168 2.84 29.94 8.14
C ILE A 168 4.17 29.42 8.69
N ILE A 169 4.10 28.58 9.72
CA ILE A 169 5.28 27.92 10.30
C ILE A 169 5.35 26.52 9.72
N ILE A 170 6.51 26.16 9.19
CA ILE A 170 6.80 24.86 8.58
C ILE A 170 8.28 24.53 8.85
N GLU A 171 8.63 23.26 8.84
CA GLU A 171 10.01 22.78 8.94
C GLU A 171 10.86 23.22 7.74
N GLY A 172 12.17 23.35 7.94
CA GLY A 172 13.07 23.94 6.93
C GLY A 172 13.36 23.07 5.70
N LYS A 173 13.01 21.78 5.72
CA LYS A 173 13.22 20.83 4.61
C LYS A 173 11.95 20.01 4.37
N ALA A 174 10.83 20.71 4.23
CA ALA A 174 9.57 20.10 3.84
C ALA A 174 9.68 19.40 2.49
N PHE A 175 8.77 18.45 2.24
CA PHE A 175 8.62 17.83 0.93
C PHE A 175 8.28 18.91 -0.12
N PRO A 176 8.90 18.89 -1.32
CA PRO A 176 8.68 19.89 -2.35
C PRO A 176 7.26 19.87 -2.94
#